data_AF-A0A3N6QBD6-F1
#
_entry.id   AF-A0A3N6QBD6-F1
#
_cell.length_a   1.000
_cell.length_b   1.000
_cell.length_c   1.000
_cell.angle_alpha   90.00
_cell.angle_beta   90.00
_cell.angle_gamma   90.00
#
_symmetry.space_group_name_H-M   'P 1'
#
loop_
_entity.id
_entity.type
_entity.pdbx_description
1 polymer ?
#
loop_
_entity_poly.entity_id
_entity_poly.type
_entity_poly.pdbx_seq_one_letter_code
_entity_poly.pdbx_strand_id
1 'polypeptide(L)'
;MRPRGCFHACGTTLLEVAIAMSVMAFCTLGLMSTQLALGRNAQAVAARERAAFAADAIAEAASLSGAELDVWKARVVTIVPDGLAGISNLASGVSNATVSWTFTGFSVASGVVVPPSTCNGAPLASGRDCVALAFAR
;
A
#
# COMPACT_ATOMS: atom_id res chain seq x y z
N MET A 1 -54.21 46.31 11.81
CA MET A 1 -53.20 45.34 11.32
C MET A 1 -52.43 44.78 12.50
N ARG A 2 -52.57 43.47 12.78
CA ARG A 2 -51.68 42.75 13.70
C ARG A 2 -50.80 41.82 12.86
N PRO A 3 -49.46 41.83 13.01
CA PRO A 3 -48.61 40.91 12.27
C PRO A 3 -48.76 39.51 12.90
N ARG A 4 -49.40 38.60 12.17
CA ARG A 4 -49.33 37.16 12.41
C ARG A 4 -48.41 36.58 11.35
N GLY A 5 -47.37 35.84 11.75
CA GLY A 5 -46.93 34.70 10.93
C GLY A 5 -45.44 34.47 10.64
N CYS A 6 -44.47 35.25 11.09
CA CYS A 6 -43.06 34.95 10.71
C CYS A 6 -42.40 33.84 11.53
N PHE A 7 -42.82 33.56 12.76
CA PHE A 7 -42.07 32.62 13.61
C PHE A 7 -42.15 31.15 13.17
N HIS A 8 -43.25 30.71 12.56
CA HIS A 8 -43.39 29.32 12.08
C HIS A 8 -42.76 29.09 10.70
N ALA A 9 -42.87 30.07 9.78
CA ALA A 9 -42.28 29.98 8.44
C ALA A 9 -40.76 30.23 8.44
N CYS A 10 -40.24 31.15 9.25
CA CYS A 10 -38.78 31.32 9.39
C CYS A 10 -38.10 30.18 10.15
N GLY A 11 -38.81 29.53 11.08
CA GLY A 11 -38.25 28.38 11.82
C GLY A 11 -38.08 27.14 10.93
N THR A 12 -39.00 26.94 9.99
CA THR A 12 -38.94 25.82 9.02
C THR A 12 -37.87 26.02 7.96
N THR A 13 -37.65 27.25 7.46
CA THR A 13 -36.56 27.54 6.52
C THR A 13 -35.17 27.44 7.16
N LEU A 14 -35.02 27.84 8.44
CA LEU A 14 -33.75 27.67 9.17
C LEU A 14 -33.44 26.19 9.44
N LEU A 15 -34.44 25.38 9.74
CA LEU A 15 -34.28 23.94 9.90
C LEU A 15 -33.87 23.28 8.58
N GLU A 16 -34.50 23.66 7.47
CA GLU A 16 -34.17 23.16 6.14
C GLU A 16 -32.72 23.47 5.76
N VAL A 17 -32.27 24.72 5.99
CA VAL A 17 -30.88 25.12 5.75
C VAL A 17 -29.93 24.37 6.67
N ALA A 18 -30.26 24.20 7.95
CA ALA A 18 -29.44 23.44 8.89
C ALA A 18 -29.30 21.97 8.47
N ILE A 19 -30.39 21.34 8.01
CA ILE A 19 -30.36 19.98 7.47
C ILE A 19 -29.50 19.94 6.21
N ALA A 20 -29.71 20.84 5.26
CA ALA A 20 -28.92 20.90 4.03
C ALA A 20 -27.41 21.06 4.32
N MET A 21 -27.05 21.96 5.22
CA MET A 21 -25.66 22.15 5.67
C MET A 21 -25.10 20.89 6.33
N SER A 22 -25.88 20.22 7.19
CA SER A 22 -25.44 18.97 7.84
C SER A 22 -25.21 17.84 6.83
N VAL A 23 -26.10 17.66 5.86
CA VAL A 23 -25.95 16.65 4.80
C VAL A 23 -24.71 16.94 3.97
N MET A 24 -24.51 18.19 3.55
CA MET A 24 -23.29 18.59 2.83
C MET A 24 -22.03 18.32 3.66
N ALA A 25 -22.05 18.61 4.96
CA ALA A 25 -20.92 18.33 5.85
C ALA A 25 -20.61 16.83 5.96
N PHE A 26 -21.63 15.96 6.07
CA PHE A 26 -21.41 14.52 6.04
C PHE A 26 -20.87 14.03 4.70
N CYS A 27 -21.36 14.58 3.58
CA CYS A 27 -20.84 14.25 2.25
C CYS A 27 -19.37 14.64 2.11
N THR A 28 -18.96 15.84 2.56
CA THR A 28 -17.55 16.27 2.48
C THR A 28 -16.65 15.42 3.36
N LEU A 29 -17.07 15.08 4.58
CA LEU A 29 -16.35 14.14 5.44
C LEU A 29 -16.20 12.76 4.79
N GLY A 30 -17.27 12.26 4.17
CA GLY A 30 -17.24 11.02 3.39
C GLY A 30 -16.19 11.08 2.28
N LEU A 31 -16.20 12.13 1.45
CA LEU A 31 -15.23 12.32 0.38
C LEU A 31 -13.78 12.38 0.91
N MET A 32 -13.52 13.15 1.97
CA MET A 32 -12.18 13.24 2.57
C MET A 32 -11.69 11.88 3.08
N SER A 33 -12.57 11.09 3.69
CA SER A 33 -12.21 9.74 4.14
C SER A 33 -11.80 8.82 2.98
N THR A 34 -12.53 8.90 1.85
CA THR A 34 -12.21 8.11 0.65
C THR A 34 -10.90 8.54 0.00
N GLN A 35 -10.63 9.85 -0.09
CA GLN A 35 -9.38 10.36 -0.66
C GLN A 35 -8.17 9.92 0.18
N LEU A 36 -8.31 9.96 1.51
CA LEU A 36 -7.25 9.48 2.40
C LEU A 36 -7.01 7.98 2.23
N ALA A 37 -8.08 7.18 2.12
CA ALA A 37 -7.97 5.74 1.90
C ALA A 37 -7.31 5.42 0.56
N LEU A 38 -7.72 6.09 -0.53
CA LEU A 38 -7.12 5.92 -1.85
C LEU A 38 -5.64 6.32 -1.85
N GLY A 39 -5.28 7.43 -1.20
CA GLY A 39 -3.90 7.86 -1.08
C GLY A 39 -3.02 6.81 -0.38
N ARG A 40 -3.50 6.24 0.73
CA ARG A 40 -2.79 5.17 1.46
C ARG A 40 -2.62 3.91 0.61
N ASN A 41 -3.66 3.49 -0.10
CA ASN A 41 -3.60 2.33 -0.99
C ASN A 41 -2.63 2.55 -2.17
N ALA A 42 -2.65 3.73 -2.80
CA ALA A 42 -1.75 4.05 -3.90
C ALA A 42 -0.28 3.97 -3.47
N GLN A 43 0.06 4.45 -2.27
CA GLN A 43 1.42 4.31 -1.72
C GLN A 43 1.80 2.84 -1.47
N ALA A 44 0.88 2.03 -0.94
CA ALA A 44 1.13 0.61 -0.71
C ALA A 44 1.33 -0.17 -2.02
N VAL A 45 0.54 0.11 -3.05
CA VAL A 45 0.67 -0.49 -4.38
C VAL A 45 1.98 -0.06 -5.04
N ALA A 46 2.31 1.23 -5.01
CA ALA A 46 3.56 1.74 -5.58
C ALA A 46 4.80 1.11 -4.92
N ALA A 47 4.78 0.89 -3.60
CA ALA A 47 5.86 0.19 -2.91
C ALA A 47 6.03 -1.26 -3.41
N ARG A 48 4.90 -1.98 -3.57
CA ARG A 48 4.91 -3.36 -4.10
C ARG A 48 5.37 -3.43 -5.55
N GLU A 49 4.94 -2.50 -6.41
CA GLU A 49 5.36 -2.43 -7.81
C GLU A 49 6.87 -2.19 -7.94
N ARG A 50 7.42 -1.25 -7.16
CA ARG A 50 8.87 -1.00 -7.10
C ARG A 50 9.65 -2.22 -6.62
N ALA A 51 9.11 -2.94 -5.63
CA ALA A 51 9.73 -4.16 -5.12
C ALA A 51 9.67 -5.31 -6.13
N ALA A 52 8.56 -5.45 -6.86
CA ALA A 52 8.43 -6.43 -7.94
C ALA A 52 9.42 -6.15 -9.07
N PHE A 53 9.54 -4.88 -9.49
CA PHE A 53 10.55 -4.47 -10.48
C PHE A 53 11.98 -4.77 -10.02
N ALA A 54 12.32 -4.49 -8.76
CA ALA A 54 13.64 -4.81 -8.22
C ALA A 54 13.89 -6.32 -8.15
N ALA A 55 12.89 -7.12 -7.75
CA ALA A 55 13.00 -8.58 -7.69
C ALA A 55 13.20 -9.19 -9.08
N ASP A 56 12.49 -8.69 -10.09
CA ASP A 56 12.64 -9.07 -11.50
C ASP A 56 14.05 -8.76 -12.02
N ALA A 57 14.53 -7.53 -11.82
CA ALA A 57 15.89 -7.16 -12.22
C ALA A 57 16.99 -8.01 -11.52
N ILE A 58 16.77 -8.39 -10.26
CA ILE A 58 17.66 -9.31 -9.54
C ILE A 58 17.61 -10.73 -10.15
N ALA A 59 16.41 -11.22 -10.49
CA ALA A 59 16.24 -12.53 -11.10
C ALA A 59 16.94 -12.58 -12.47
N GLU A 60 16.73 -11.57 -13.32
CA GLU A 60 17.40 -11.42 -14.61
C GLU A 60 18.93 -11.31 -14.48
N ALA A 61 19.43 -10.51 -13.53
CA ALA A 61 20.87 -10.43 -13.28
C ALA A 61 21.46 -11.76 -12.81
N ALA A 62 20.70 -12.54 -12.04
CA ALA A 62 21.10 -13.84 -11.53
C ALA A 62 21.02 -14.98 -12.57
N SER A 63 20.08 -14.92 -13.52
CA SER A 63 19.88 -15.93 -14.56
C SER A 63 20.91 -15.83 -15.69
N LEU A 64 21.32 -14.62 -16.08
CA LEU A 64 22.23 -14.41 -17.21
C LEU A 64 23.68 -14.84 -16.92
N SER A 65 24.29 -14.26 -15.88
CA SER A 65 25.70 -14.55 -15.52
C SER A 65 26.01 -14.30 -14.05
N GLY A 66 25.11 -13.64 -13.32
CA GLY A 66 25.35 -13.21 -11.94
C GLY A 66 26.30 -12.02 -11.79
N ALA A 67 26.95 -11.55 -12.87
CA ALA A 67 27.97 -10.50 -12.78
C ALA A 67 27.43 -9.16 -12.24
N GLU A 68 26.17 -8.84 -12.55
CA GLU A 68 25.52 -7.60 -12.10
C GLU A 68 24.65 -7.79 -10.86
N LEU A 69 24.60 -8.99 -10.29
CA LEU A 69 23.71 -9.31 -9.19
C LEU A 69 23.94 -8.41 -7.97
N ASP A 70 25.20 -8.17 -7.60
CA ASP A 70 25.53 -7.34 -6.45
C ASP A 70 25.24 -5.85 -6.70
N VAL A 71 25.36 -5.41 -7.96
CA VAL A 71 24.98 -4.05 -8.38
C VAL A 71 23.48 -3.84 -8.23
N TRP A 72 22.67 -4.80 -8.69
CA TRP A 72 21.23 -4.76 -8.54
C TRP A 72 20.78 -4.87 -7.09
N LYS A 73 21.40 -5.74 -6.29
CA LYS A 73 21.13 -5.83 -4.84
C LYS A 73 21.43 -4.51 -4.12
N ALA A 74 22.56 -3.86 -4.44
CA ALA A 74 22.91 -2.57 -3.84
C ALA A 74 21.92 -1.45 -4.24
N ARG A 75 21.36 -1.52 -5.45
CA ARG A 75 20.40 -0.53 -5.97
C ARG A 75 19.01 -0.64 -5.33
N VAL A 76 18.66 -1.77 -4.70
CA VAL A 76 17.32 -1.99 -4.12
C VAL A 76 16.91 -0.90 -3.14
N VAL A 77 17.81 -0.42 -2.27
CA VAL A 77 17.50 0.66 -1.31
C VAL A 77 17.08 1.96 -2.01
N THR A 78 17.55 2.19 -3.24
CA THR A 78 17.18 3.37 -4.04
C THR A 78 15.84 3.21 -4.76
N ILE A 79 15.44 1.97 -5.07
CA ILE A 79 14.18 1.64 -5.76
C ILE A 79 13.05 1.48 -4.74
N VAL A 80 13.34 0.81 -3.64
CA VAL A 80 12.43 0.49 -2.54
C VAL A 80 13.02 1.07 -1.26
N PRO A 81 12.40 2.12 -0.66
CA PRO A 81 12.84 2.65 0.62
C PRO A 81 12.88 1.55 1.69
N ASP A 82 13.97 1.50 2.46
CA ASP A 82 14.26 0.43 3.42
C ASP A 82 14.23 -0.98 2.81
N GLY A 83 14.47 -1.09 1.50
CA GLY A 83 14.45 -2.34 0.77
C GLY A 83 15.68 -3.19 1.06
N LEU A 84 15.46 -4.47 1.36
CA LEU A 84 16.50 -5.50 1.43
C LEU A 84 16.24 -6.55 0.36
N ALA A 85 17.30 -6.95 -0.34
CA ALA A 85 17.26 -7.97 -1.37
C ALA A 85 17.97 -9.25 -0.94
N GLY A 86 17.47 -10.38 -1.43
CA GLY A 86 18.02 -11.70 -1.21
C GLY A 86 17.76 -12.63 -2.39
N ILE A 87 18.56 -13.69 -2.48
CA ILE A 87 18.27 -14.84 -3.34
C ILE A 87 18.31 -16.06 -2.45
N SER A 88 17.29 -16.91 -2.57
CA SER A 88 17.27 -18.24 -1.97
C SER A 88 17.23 -19.29 -3.08
N ASN A 89 17.93 -20.40 -2.89
CA ASN A 89 17.84 -21.53 -3.81
C ASN A 89 16.69 -22.43 -3.36
N LEU A 90 15.78 -22.74 -4.28
CA LEU A 90 14.76 -23.75 -4.11
C LEU A 90 15.25 -25.08 -4.71
N ALA A 91 14.45 -26.13 -4.57
CA ALA A 91 14.73 -27.42 -5.19
C ALA A 91 14.70 -27.32 -6.73
N SER A 92 15.30 -28.31 -7.40
CA SER A 92 15.17 -28.53 -8.85
C SER A 92 15.66 -27.41 -9.77
N GLY A 93 16.69 -26.65 -9.38
CA GLY A 93 17.26 -25.60 -10.24
C GLY A 93 16.43 -24.31 -10.30
N VAL A 94 15.42 -24.19 -9.44
CA VAL A 94 14.65 -22.96 -9.26
C VAL A 94 15.30 -22.13 -8.16
N SER A 95 15.50 -20.85 -8.39
CA SER A 95 15.90 -19.87 -7.38
C SER A 95 14.74 -18.90 -7.14
N ASN A 96 14.74 -18.20 -6.00
CA ASN A 96 13.74 -17.21 -5.65
C ASN A 96 14.43 -15.90 -5.28
N ALA A 97 14.13 -14.85 -6.05
CA ALA A 97 14.58 -13.48 -5.79
C ALA A 97 13.58 -12.80 -4.87
N THR A 98 14.05 -12.33 -3.71
CA THR A 98 13.19 -11.75 -2.69
C THR A 98 13.58 -10.31 -2.43
N VAL A 99 12.59 -9.42 -2.38
CA VAL A 99 12.75 -8.03 -1.94
C VAL A 99 11.78 -7.79 -0.78
N SER A 100 12.28 -7.28 0.33
CA SER A 100 11.49 -6.97 1.53
C SER A 100 11.68 -5.51 1.94
N TRP A 101 10.66 -4.91 2.54
CA TRP A 101 10.70 -3.51 2.98
C TRP A 101 9.90 -3.32 4.27
N THR A 102 10.12 -2.19 4.94
CA THR A 102 9.43 -1.88 6.20
C THR A 102 7.91 -1.85 5.98
N PHE A 103 7.17 -2.57 6.81
CA PHE A 103 5.71 -2.56 6.77
C PHE A 103 5.19 -1.20 7.23
N THR A 104 4.35 -0.56 6.41
CA THR A 104 3.82 0.79 6.70
C THR A 104 2.41 0.78 7.29
N GLY A 105 1.74 -0.39 7.35
CA GLY A 105 0.36 -0.50 7.82
C GLY A 105 -0.71 0.04 6.86
N PHE A 106 -0.30 0.70 5.77
CA PHE A 106 -1.23 1.31 4.80
C PHE A 106 -1.85 0.31 3.83
N SER A 107 -1.30 -0.90 3.70
CA SER A 107 -1.89 -1.97 2.88
C SER A 107 -3.13 -2.61 3.52
N VAL A 108 -3.54 -2.15 4.71
CA VAL A 108 -4.50 -2.84 5.58
C VAL A 108 -5.82 -2.08 5.64
N ALA A 109 -6.76 -2.46 4.78
CA ALA A 109 -8.17 -2.09 4.91
C ALA A 109 -9.01 -3.13 5.67
N SER A 110 -8.43 -4.25 6.14
CA SER A 110 -9.17 -5.28 6.88
C SER A 110 -8.33 -5.87 8.01
N GLY A 111 -8.98 -5.98 9.17
CA GLY A 111 -8.36 -6.20 10.48
C GLY A 111 -7.50 -7.45 10.60
N VAL A 112 -6.48 -7.31 11.46
CA VAL A 112 -5.51 -8.30 11.93
C VAL A 112 -4.81 -9.06 10.80
N VAL A 113 -3.68 -8.52 10.37
CA VAL A 113 -2.74 -9.20 9.48
C VAL A 113 -1.47 -9.47 10.26
N VAL A 114 -1.22 -10.75 10.54
CA VAL A 114 0.11 -11.22 10.94
C VAL A 114 0.98 -11.14 9.68
N PRO A 115 2.08 -10.35 9.66
CA PRO A 115 2.97 -10.34 8.52
C PRO A 115 3.41 -11.78 8.25
N PRO A 116 3.45 -12.21 6.97
CA PRO A 116 3.80 -13.59 6.67
C PRO A 116 5.19 -13.89 7.23
N SER A 117 5.31 -14.96 8.01
CA SER A 117 6.60 -15.39 8.59
C SER A 117 7.60 -15.84 7.51
N THR A 118 7.11 -16.08 6.29
CA THR A 118 7.91 -16.46 5.13
C THR A 118 7.49 -15.70 3.88
N CYS A 119 8.46 -15.37 3.04
CA CYS A 119 8.30 -14.78 1.73
C CYS A 119 8.48 -15.86 0.66
N ASN A 120 7.41 -16.60 0.34
CA ASN A 120 7.46 -17.73 -0.59
C ASN A 120 8.57 -18.74 -0.23
N GLY A 121 8.58 -19.17 1.05
CA GLY A 121 9.57 -20.09 1.60
C GLY A 121 10.87 -19.46 2.11
N ALA A 122 11.16 -18.19 1.78
CA ALA A 122 12.30 -17.47 2.34
C ALA A 122 11.96 -16.90 3.73
N PRO A 123 12.86 -16.94 4.72
CA PRO A 123 12.60 -16.34 6.03
C PRO A 123 12.42 -14.81 5.91
N LEU A 124 11.36 -14.27 6.52
CA LEU A 124 11.08 -12.83 6.54
C LEU A 124 11.14 -12.30 7.97
N ALA A 125 11.85 -11.20 8.17
CA ALA A 125 11.88 -10.52 9.46
C ALA A 125 10.48 -9.97 9.80
N SER A 126 10.14 -10.00 11.09
CA SER A 126 8.88 -9.42 11.57
C SER A 126 8.79 -7.93 11.23
N GLY A 127 7.57 -7.47 10.90
CA GLY A 127 7.32 -6.08 10.56
C GLY A 127 7.81 -5.66 9.16
N ARG A 128 8.00 -6.62 8.25
CA ARG A 128 8.29 -6.34 6.84
C ARG A 128 7.23 -6.92 5.92
N ASP A 129 6.98 -6.20 4.83
CA ASP A 129 6.31 -6.75 3.65
C ASP A 129 7.38 -7.30 2.69
N CYS A 130 6.97 -8.14 1.74
CA CYS A 130 7.87 -8.69 0.74
C CYS A 130 7.21 -9.01 -0.60
N VAL A 131 8.05 -9.11 -1.63
CA VAL A 131 7.77 -9.76 -2.91
C VAL A 131 8.83 -10.84 -3.13
N ALA A 132 8.40 -11.97 -3.68
CA ALA A 132 9.25 -13.09 -4.05
C ALA A 132 8.93 -13.51 -5.48
N LEU A 133 9.95 -13.63 -6.33
CA LEU A 133 9.86 -14.05 -7.71
C LEU A 133 10.70 -15.33 -7.90
N ALA A 134 10.04 -16.43 -8.23
CA ALA A 134 10.71 -17.68 -8.57
C ALA A 134 11.18 -17.63 -10.03
N PHE A 135 12.42 -18.05 -10.28
CA PHE A 135 13.04 -18.07 -11.60
C PHE A 135 13.90 -19.33 -11.78
N ALA A 136 14.05 -19.78 -13.02
CA ALA A 136 14.97 -20.87 -13.36
C ALA A 136 16.40 -20.32 -13.45
N ARG A 137 17.37 -21.11 -12.96
CA ARG A 137 18.79 -20.79 -13.05
C ARG A 137 19.48 -21.61 -14.12
#